data_AF-A0A4R5JV11-F1
#
_entry.id   AF-A0A4R5JV11-F1
#
_cell.length_a   1.000
_cell.length_b   1.000
_cell.length_c   1.000
_cell.angle_alpha   90.00
_cell.angle_beta   90.00
_cell.angle_gamma   90.00
#
_symmetry.space_group_name_H-M   'P 1'
#
loop_
_entity.id
_entity.type
_entity.pdbx_description
1 polymer ?
#
loop_
_entity_poly.entity_id
_entity_poly.type
_entity_poly.pdbx_seq_one_letter_code
_entity_poly.pdbx_strand_id
1 'polypeptide(L)'
;MEIALPAIIIFLIVSPGFIFRAQFKKAERETFDYSPFGRVVGQAFLWTLVLHVLWLTIAWCFFDSTLDIRILMRLLSSVSQDDASLFDAVYKDTVRITSYFLSLYFFCWLVPPFLRTMIVKHRLDRKDYWFGWLLRMDAPWYYMLQGADLKQEADIIAISAIVNVGDKPILYYGVLVDYVVDRHNGELNRLILSGAFRWELDKFDKAETTVERMKIGVPIDGNYLVISYDETITLNIKFFQASIDTKPPSDPGNADAQPDQ
;
A
#
# COMPACT_ATOMS: atom_id res chain seq x y z
N MET A 1 12.95 -26.48 33.77
CA MET A 1 12.14 -25.35 33.23
C MET A 1 13.10 -24.27 32.70
N GLU A 2 14.06 -24.67 31.85
CA GLU A 2 15.35 -23.97 31.70
C GLU A 2 15.44 -23.01 30.50
N ILE A 3 14.46 -23.05 29.60
CA ILE A 3 14.52 -22.33 28.32
C ILE A 3 13.66 -21.04 28.33
N ALA A 4 12.85 -20.83 29.36
CA ALA A 4 11.86 -19.75 29.40
C ALA A 4 12.52 -18.35 29.36
N LEU A 5 13.56 -18.11 30.17
CA LEU A 5 14.21 -16.80 30.23
C LEU A 5 14.91 -16.44 28.89
N PRO A 6 15.78 -17.29 28.31
CA PRO A 6 16.35 -17.02 26.98
C PRO A 6 15.29 -16.80 25.90
N ALA A 7 14.20 -17.59 25.92
CA ALA A 7 13.13 -17.46 24.94
C ALA A 7 12.41 -16.10 25.04
N ILE A 8 12.11 -15.63 26.27
CA ILE A 8 11.51 -14.32 26.50
C ILE A 8 12.45 -13.20 26.03
N ILE A 9 13.75 -13.31 26.32
CA ILE A 9 14.74 -12.31 25.89
C ILE A 9 14.83 -12.26 24.36
N ILE A 10 14.92 -13.41 23.70
CA ILE A 10 14.93 -13.49 22.23
C ILE A 10 13.63 -12.89 21.67
N PHE A 11 12.47 -13.24 22.23
CA PHE A 11 11.20 -12.68 21.80
C PHE A 11 11.18 -11.15 21.92
N LEU A 12 11.66 -10.62 23.04
CA LEU A 12 11.71 -9.19 23.32
C LEU A 12 12.70 -8.45 22.39
N ILE A 13 13.82 -9.09 22.04
CA ILE A 13 14.77 -8.55 21.05
C ILE A 13 14.17 -8.61 19.64
N VAL A 14 13.45 -9.66 19.26
CA VAL A 14 12.98 -9.82 17.88
C VAL A 14 11.67 -9.09 17.59
N SER A 15 10.81 -8.89 18.59
CA SER A 15 9.47 -8.32 18.38
C SER A 15 9.40 -6.89 17.80
N PRO A 16 10.36 -5.96 18.01
CA PRO A 16 10.33 -4.64 17.38
C PRO A 16 10.26 -4.71 15.84
N GLY A 17 11.00 -5.62 15.21
CA GLY A 17 10.96 -5.79 13.76
C GLY A 17 9.64 -6.34 13.26
N PHE A 18 8.98 -7.22 14.03
CA PHE A 18 7.62 -7.67 13.73
C PHE A 18 6.61 -6.52 13.80
N ILE A 19 6.69 -5.69 14.83
CA ILE A 19 5.80 -4.52 15.01
C ILE A 19 6.02 -3.52 13.87
N PHE A 20 7.28 -3.17 13.58
CA PHE A 20 7.61 -2.24 12.51
C PHE A 20 7.08 -2.74 11.16
N ARG A 21 7.35 -4.01 10.84
CA ARG A 21 6.89 -4.63 9.58
C ARG A 21 5.37 -4.63 9.47
N ALA A 22 4.67 -5.03 10.53
CA ALA A 22 3.21 -5.09 10.55
C ALA A 22 2.59 -3.70 10.32
N GLN A 23 3.19 -2.65 10.87
CA GLN A 23 2.71 -1.28 10.69
C GLN A 23 3.12 -0.65 9.36
N PHE A 24 4.26 -1.04 8.78
CA PHE A 24 4.76 -0.46 7.53
C PHE A 24 3.98 -0.97 6.31
N LYS A 25 3.56 -2.25 6.31
CA LYS A 25 2.85 -2.83 5.16
C LYS A 25 1.48 -2.16 4.99
N LYS A 26 1.21 -1.61 3.80
CA LYS A 26 -0.13 -1.19 3.37
C LYS A 26 -0.81 -2.40 2.74
N ALA A 27 -1.81 -2.97 3.41
CA ALA A 27 -2.70 -3.94 2.80
C ALA A 27 -3.79 -3.21 2.01
N GLU A 28 -4.23 -3.77 0.89
CA GLU A 28 -5.16 -3.11 -0.05
C GLU A 28 -6.51 -2.74 0.55
N ARG A 29 -6.94 -3.43 1.60
CA ARG A 29 -7.87 -2.99 2.63
C ARG A 29 -7.94 -4.14 3.66
N GLU A 30 -7.58 -3.85 4.91
CA GLU A 30 -7.72 -4.72 6.09
C GLU A 30 -6.84 -5.99 6.24
N THR A 31 -5.79 -5.83 7.06
CA THR A 31 -5.42 -6.59 8.28
C THR A 31 -5.04 -8.07 8.31
N PHE A 32 -4.91 -8.81 7.20
CA PHE A 32 -4.22 -10.11 7.27
C PHE A 32 -3.13 -10.26 6.21
N ASP A 33 -1.90 -10.46 6.69
CA ASP A 33 -0.74 -10.65 5.86
C ASP A 33 -0.53 -12.14 5.56
N TYR A 34 -0.91 -12.57 4.36
CA TYR A 34 -0.73 -13.95 3.87
C TYR A 34 0.66 -14.20 3.29
N SER A 35 1.64 -13.33 3.55
CA SER A 35 3.03 -13.59 3.19
C SER A 35 3.47 -14.94 3.78
N PRO A 36 4.21 -15.78 3.02
CA PRO A 36 4.74 -17.03 3.55
C PRO A 36 5.46 -16.79 4.87
N PHE A 37 5.21 -17.63 5.88
CA PHE A 37 5.74 -17.44 7.23
C PHE A 37 7.26 -17.17 7.24
N GLY A 38 8.02 -17.91 6.43
CA GLY A 38 9.48 -17.69 6.30
C GLY A 38 9.85 -16.30 5.78
N ARG A 39 9.06 -15.73 4.86
CA ARG A 39 9.25 -14.35 4.37
C ARG A 39 8.92 -13.33 5.45
N VAL A 40 7.85 -13.55 6.22
CA VAL A 40 7.46 -12.70 7.34
C VAL A 40 8.57 -12.65 8.38
N VAL A 41 9.01 -13.83 8.82
CA VAL A 41 10.07 -13.98 9.81
C VAL A 41 11.37 -13.37 9.30
N GLY A 42 11.83 -13.72 8.10
CA GLY A 42 13.06 -13.17 7.53
C GLY A 42 13.08 -11.65 7.44
N GLN A 43 11.96 -11.04 6.99
CA GLN A 43 11.83 -9.58 6.95
C GLN A 43 11.79 -8.96 8.36
N ALA A 44 11.07 -9.57 9.30
CA ALA A 44 11.02 -9.08 10.68
C ALA A 44 12.41 -9.10 11.32
N PHE A 45 13.18 -10.19 11.15
CA PHE A 45 14.56 -10.27 11.64
C PHE A 45 15.48 -9.21 11.02
N LEU A 46 15.36 -8.96 9.71
CA LEU A 46 16.13 -7.91 9.04
C LEU A 46 15.79 -6.52 9.60
N TRP A 47 14.51 -6.22 9.80
CA TRP A 47 14.08 -4.98 10.44
C TRP A 47 14.56 -4.87 11.88
N THR A 48 14.47 -5.95 12.66
CA THR A 48 15.00 -6.00 14.02
C THR A 48 16.48 -5.62 14.07
N LEU A 49 17.30 -6.17 13.17
CA LEU A 49 18.72 -5.86 13.10
C LEU A 49 18.95 -4.37 12.82
N VAL A 50 18.31 -3.84 11.78
CA VAL A 50 18.44 -2.42 11.39
C VAL A 50 18.00 -1.50 12.52
N LEU A 51 16.87 -1.79 13.15
CA LEU A 51 16.29 -1.00 14.22
C LEU A 51 17.18 -1.01 15.47
N HIS A 52 17.70 -2.17 15.88
CA HIS A 52 18.61 -2.23 17.02
C HIS A 52 19.95 -1.56 16.75
N VAL A 53 20.53 -1.72 15.56
CA VAL A 53 21.76 -0.99 15.19
C VAL A 53 21.52 0.52 15.28
N LEU A 54 20.44 1.01 14.69
CA LEU A 54 20.07 2.41 14.74
C LEU A 54 19.88 2.90 16.19
N TRP A 55 19.12 2.15 17.00
CA TRP A 55 18.80 2.56 18.38
C TRP A 55 20.02 2.50 19.31
N LEU A 56 20.90 1.52 19.12
CA LEU A 56 22.17 1.44 19.85
C LEU A 56 23.11 2.59 19.46
N THR A 57 23.17 2.96 18.17
CA THR A 57 23.94 4.14 17.74
C THR A 57 23.39 5.42 18.39
N ILE A 58 22.07 5.60 18.44
CA ILE A 58 21.43 6.73 19.13
C ILE A 58 21.76 6.69 20.63
N ALA A 59 21.61 5.52 21.28
CA ALA A 59 21.89 5.36 22.70
C ALA A 59 23.35 5.68 23.05
N TRP A 60 24.28 5.27 22.19
CA TRP A 60 25.70 5.57 22.33
C TRP A 60 25.97 7.08 22.16
N CYS A 61 25.45 7.70 21.09
CA CYS A 61 25.71 9.12 20.82
C CYS A 61 25.12 10.07 21.86
N PHE A 62 23.95 9.75 22.44
CA PHE A 62 23.23 10.67 23.32
C PHE A 62 23.34 10.34 24.81
N PHE A 63 23.53 9.06 25.16
CA PHE A 63 23.49 8.59 26.55
C PHE A 63 24.76 7.85 26.98
N ASP A 64 25.78 7.81 26.12
CA ASP A 64 27.04 7.06 26.31
C ASP A 64 26.80 5.61 26.76
N SER A 65 25.68 5.04 26.30
CA SER A 65 25.22 3.73 26.71
C SER A 65 25.76 2.69 25.74
N THR A 66 26.42 1.66 26.28
CA THR A 66 27.01 0.57 25.48
C THR A 66 26.35 -0.75 25.84
N LEU A 67 26.21 -1.63 24.84
CA LEU A 67 25.69 -2.98 25.04
C LEU A 67 26.84 -3.90 25.48
N ASP A 68 26.80 -4.39 26.71
CA ASP A 68 27.72 -5.45 27.13
C ASP A 68 27.27 -6.81 26.58
N ILE A 69 27.91 -7.22 25.49
CA ILE A 69 27.66 -8.50 24.82
C ILE A 69 27.88 -9.70 25.74
N ARG A 70 28.75 -9.57 26.76
CA ARG A 70 29.05 -10.67 27.69
C ARG A 70 27.86 -10.94 28.59
N ILE A 71 27.22 -9.88 29.12
CA ILE A 71 26.01 -10.01 29.93
C ILE A 71 24.88 -10.60 29.08
N LEU A 72 24.72 -10.14 27.84
CA LEU A 72 23.72 -10.68 26.92
C LEU A 72 23.95 -12.17 26.62
N MET A 73 25.18 -12.57 26.29
CA MET A 73 25.50 -13.98 26.01
C MET A 73 25.28 -14.87 27.24
N ARG A 74 25.62 -14.39 28.44
CA ARG A 74 25.34 -15.13 29.68
C ARG A 74 23.84 -15.26 29.91
N LEU A 75 23.06 -14.19 29.73
CA LEU A 75 21.58 -14.23 29.81
C LEU A 75 20.93 -15.19 28.81
N LEU A 76 21.49 -15.32 27.61
CA LEU A 76 21.01 -16.28 26.60
C LEU A 76 21.48 -17.72 26.88
N SER A 77 22.53 -17.90 27.69
CA SER A 77 23.00 -19.22 28.10
C SER A 77 22.13 -19.78 29.24
N SER A 78 21.84 -21.09 29.20
CA SER A 78 21.11 -21.79 30.26
C SER A 78 21.86 -21.86 31.60
N VAL A 79 23.16 -21.52 31.62
CA VAL A 79 24.04 -21.57 32.80
C VAL A 79 23.82 -20.38 33.75
N SER A 80 23.08 -19.35 33.32
CA SER A 80 22.92 -18.09 34.07
C SER A 80 21.90 -18.12 35.21
N GLN A 81 21.14 -19.21 35.39
CA GLN A 81 20.00 -19.22 36.33
C GLN A 81 20.41 -19.15 37.80
N ASP A 82 21.62 -19.56 38.15
CA ASP A 82 22.13 -19.54 39.54
C ASP A 82 23.09 -18.36 39.82
N ASP A 83 23.25 -17.45 38.86
CA ASP A 83 24.22 -16.37 38.96
C ASP A 83 23.59 -15.07 39.48
N ALA A 84 23.50 -14.95 40.80
CA ALA A 84 22.99 -13.74 41.47
C ALA A 84 23.71 -12.45 41.03
N SER A 85 25.00 -12.55 40.67
CA SER A 85 25.78 -11.40 40.23
C SER A 85 25.33 -10.85 38.86
N LEU A 86 24.77 -11.71 38.02
CA LEU A 86 24.23 -11.34 36.71
C LEU A 86 22.88 -10.61 36.85
N PHE A 87 22.01 -11.07 37.75
CA PHE A 87 20.75 -10.38 38.04
C PHE A 87 20.98 -9.01 38.69
N ASP A 88 21.98 -8.88 39.58
CA ASP A 88 22.35 -7.59 40.16
C ASP A 88 22.86 -6.59 39.11
N ALA A 89 23.60 -7.06 38.10
CA ALA A 89 24.03 -6.22 36.98
C ALA A 89 22.85 -5.71 36.16
N VAL A 90 21.89 -6.58 35.82
CA VAL A 90 20.67 -6.21 35.09
C VAL A 90 19.78 -5.29 35.94
N TYR A 91 19.68 -5.55 37.25
CA TYR A 91 18.88 -4.75 38.18
C TYR A 91 19.37 -3.31 38.23
N LYS A 92 20.70 -3.09 38.31
CA LYS A 92 21.31 -1.75 38.33
C LYS A 92 20.96 -0.92 37.10
N ASP A 93 20.89 -1.54 35.92
CA ASP A 93 20.59 -0.85 34.65
C ASP A 93 19.12 -1.02 34.20
N THR A 94 18.22 -1.50 35.07
CA THR A 94 16.83 -1.82 34.69
C THR A 94 16.09 -0.64 34.08
N VAL A 95 16.26 0.58 34.61
CA VAL A 95 15.61 1.78 34.08
C VAL A 95 16.10 2.08 32.66
N ARG A 96 17.40 1.94 32.41
CA ARG A 96 18.01 2.18 31.09
C ARG A 96 17.54 1.13 30.08
N ILE A 97 17.61 -0.15 30.43
CA ILE A 97 17.16 -1.26 29.58
C ILE A 97 15.67 -1.10 29.25
N THR A 98 14.83 -0.80 30.25
CA THR A 98 13.39 -0.60 30.05
C THR A 98 13.12 0.61 29.16
N SER A 99 13.79 1.73 29.39
CA SER A 99 13.64 2.93 28.55
C SER A 99 14.08 2.70 27.11
N TYR A 100 15.13 1.90 26.90
CA TYR A 100 15.63 1.52 25.58
C TYR A 100 14.56 0.76 24.80
N PHE A 101 14.00 -0.32 25.38
CA PHE A 101 12.97 -1.09 24.72
C PHE A 101 11.67 -0.30 24.56
N LEU A 102 11.22 0.43 25.58
CA LEU A 102 9.97 1.20 25.52
C LEU A 102 10.03 2.28 24.43
N SER A 103 11.15 3.02 24.34
CA SER A 103 11.34 4.04 23.31
C SER A 103 11.44 3.41 21.91
N LEU A 104 12.11 2.26 21.78
CA LEU A 104 12.18 1.51 20.53
C LEU A 104 10.79 1.00 20.09
N TYR A 105 10.00 0.42 20.98
CA TYR A 105 8.64 -0.02 20.69
C TYR A 105 7.74 1.14 20.29
N PHE A 106 7.83 2.25 21.02
CA PHE A 106 7.09 3.47 20.69
C PHE A 106 7.46 3.98 19.30
N PHE A 107 8.74 4.00 18.96
CA PHE A 107 9.22 4.35 17.63
C PHE A 107 8.68 3.39 16.56
N CYS A 108 8.79 2.07 16.78
CA CYS A 108 8.30 1.05 15.84
C CYS A 108 6.79 1.11 15.63
N TRP A 109 6.04 1.62 16.60
CA TRP A 109 4.60 1.83 16.46
C TRP A 109 4.26 3.13 15.72
N LEU A 110 4.94 4.24 16.03
CA LEU A 110 4.60 5.57 15.54
C LEU A 110 5.17 5.87 14.14
N VAL A 111 6.39 5.42 13.86
CA VAL A 111 7.17 5.84 12.69
C VAL A 111 6.73 5.18 11.38
N PRO A 112 6.43 3.88 11.32
CA PRO A 112 5.96 3.26 10.08
C PRO A 112 4.71 3.90 9.46
N PRO A 113 3.61 4.17 10.20
CA PRO A 113 2.43 4.80 9.59
C PRO A 113 2.70 6.24 9.14
N PHE A 114 3.61 6.95 9.83
CA PHE A 114 4.06 8.27 9.42
C PHE A 114 4.87 8.23 8.12
N LEU A 115 5.90 7.37 8.03
CA LEU A 115 6.67 7.18 6.79
C LEU A 115 5.77 6.76 5.65
N ARG A 116 4.85 5.83 5.89
CA ARG A 116 3.90 5.36 4.88
C ARG A 116 3.06 6.51 4.32
N THR A 117 2.49 7.34 5.20
CA THR A 117 1.71 8.52 4.79
C THR A 117 2.58 9.51 4.03
N MET A 118 3.83 9.74 4.46
CA MET A 118 4.78 10.60 3.77
C MET A 118 5.11 10.06 2.37
N ILE A 119 5.42 8.76 2.23
CA ILE A 119 5.74 8.11 0.97
C ILE A 119 4.59 8.27 -0.02
N VAL A 120 3.36 7.98 0.41
CA VAL A 120 2.16 8.09 -0.45
C VAL A 120 1.87 9.55 -0.81
N LYS A 121 1.95 10.46 0.16
CA LYS A 121 1.69 11.90 -0.06
C LYS A 121 2.69 12.53 -1.01
N HIS A 122 3.96 12.15 -0.91
CA HIS A 122 5.03 12.63 -1.79
C HIS A 122 5.24 11.74 -3.03
N ARG A 123 4.44 10.67 -3.19
CA ARG A 123 4.51 9.72 -4.32
C ARG A 123 5.89 9.13 -4.56
N LEU A 124 6.64 8.89 -3.48
CA LEU A 124 7.99 8.31 -3.51
C LEU A 124 7.98 6.82 -3.89
N ASP A 125 6.80 6.21 -3.93
CA ASP A 125 6.51 4.83 -4.31
C ASP A 125 6.34 4.62 -5.83
N ARG A 126 6.46 5.69 -6.64
CA ARG A 126 6.40 5.61 -8.11
C ARG A 126 7.56 4.79 -8.67
N LYS A 127 7.25 4.02 -9.73
CA LYS A 127 8.21 3.13 -10.42
C LYS A 127 9.44 3.87 -11.00
N ASP A 128 9.28 5.14 -11.34
CA ASP A 128 10.33 5.95 -11.98
C ASP A 128 11.41 6.47 -11.00
N TYR A 129 11.21 6.34 -9.68
CA TYR A 129 12.22 6.75 -8.70
C TYR A 129 13.25 5.65 -8.43
N TRP A 130 14.50 6.05 -8.20
CA TRP A 130 15.63 5.15 -7.88
C TRP A 130 15.34 4.20 -6.70
N PHE A 131 14.61 4.68 -5.67
CA PHE A 131 14.21 3.89 -4.50
C PHE A 131 12.75 3.41 -4.55
N GLY A 132 12.06 3.62 -5.68
CA GLY A 132 10.66 3.24 -5.83
C GLY A 132 10.42 1.75 -5.61
N TRP A 133 11.35 0.89 -6.04
CA TRP A 133 11.24 -0.57 -5.84
C TRP A 133 11.22 -1.00 -4.36
N LEU A 134 11.84 -0.23 -3.46
CA LEU A 134 11.89 -0.52 -2.03
C LEU A 134 10.70 0.09 -1.28
N LEU A 135 10.22 1.24 -1.74
CA LEU A 135 9.12 2.00 -1.12
C LEU A 135 7.74 1.60 -1.64
N ARG A 136 7.68 0.93 -2.80
CA ARG A 136 6.44 0.45 -3.40
C ARG A 136 5.80 -0.61 -2.52
N MET A 137 4.52 -0.42 -2.27
CA MET A 137 3.74 -1.28 -1.40
C MET A 137 3.20 -2.46 -2.20
N ASP A 138 2.91 -3.57 -1.50
CA ASP A 138 2.36 -4.79 -2.09
C ASP A 138 0.85 -4.62 -2.31
N ALA A 139 0.49 -3.70 -3.21
CA ALA A 139 -0.87 -3.22 -3.44
C ALA A 139 -1.12 -2.95 -4.94
N PRO A 140 -1.10 -3.99 -5.80
CA PRO A 140 -1.19 -3.84 -7.25
C PRO A 140 -2.45 -3.11 -7.74
N TRP A 141 -3.61 -3.43 -7.16
CA TRP A 141 -4.89 -2.83 -7.54
C TRP A 141 -4.99 -1.38 -7.12
N TYR A 142 -4.38 -1.00 -5.99
CA TYR A 142 -4.23 0.40 -5.62
C TYR A 142 -3.49 1.21 -6.68
N TYR A 143 -2.34 0.70 -7.16
CA TYR A 143 -1.56 1.41 -8.18
C TYR A 143 -2.28 1.51 -9.51
N MET A 144 -2.99 0.46 -9.90
CA MET A 144 -3.69 0.37 -11.17
C MET A 144 -5.02 1.16 -11.18
N LEU A 145 -5.89 0.94 -10.19
CA LEU A 145 -7.24 1.50 -10.15
C LEU A 145 -7.31 2.92 -9.57
N GLN A 146 -6.22 3.44 -8.97
CA GLN A 146 -6.11 4.86 -8.63
C GLN A 146 -5.20 5.64 -9.60
N GLY A 147 -4.58 4.95 -10.58
CA GLY A 147 -3.66 5.59 -11.51
C GLY A 147 -2.41 6.17 -10.84
N ALA A 148 -1.96 5.61 -9.71
CA ALA A 148 -0.83 6.15 -8.95
C ALA A 148 0.51 6.09 -9.72
N ASP A 149 0.63 5.15 -10.67
CA ASP A 149 1.77 5.03 -11.58
C ASP A 149 1.73 6.04 -12.74
N LEU A 150 0.66 6.81 -12.92
CA LEU A 150 0.58 7.85 -13.95
C LEU A 150 1.41 9.08 -13.57
N LYS A 151 2.08 9.68 -14.56
CA LYS A 151 2.86 10.92 -14.37
C LYS A 151 1.96 12.07 -13.90
N GLN A 152 0.79 12.18 -14.51
CA GLN A 152 -0.25 13.17 -14.22
C GLN A 152 -1.44 12.49 -13.55
N GLU A 153 -2.12 13.20 -12.65
CA GLU A 153 -3.30 12.71 -11.96
C GLU A 153 -4.45 12.50 -12.94
N ALA A 154 -5.14 11.38 -12.82
CA ALA A 154 -6.38 11.13 -13.55
C ALA A 154 -7.54 11.65 -12.72
N ASP A 155 -8.38 12.50 -13.30
CA ASP A 155 -9.57 13.02 -12.63
C ASP A 155 -10.71 11.98 -12.67
N ILE A 156 -10.76 11.20 -13.75
CA ILE A 156 -11.81 10.20 -13.99
C ILE A 156 -11.17 8.91 -14.48
N ILE A 157 -11.59 7.80 -13.86
CA ILE A 157 -11.15 6.45 -14.22
C ILE A 157 -12.37 5.72 -14.75
N ALA A 158 -12.36 5.37 -16.04
CA ALA A 158 -13.40 4.57 -16.64
C ALA A 158 -12.95 3.12 -16.79
N ILE A 159 -13.89 2.21 -16.55
CA ILE A 159 -13.67 0.78 -16.67
C ILE A 159 -14.56 0.22 -17.77
N SER A 160 -13.96 -0.63 -18.59
CA SER A 160 -14.65 -1.53 -19.51
C SER A 160 -14.41 -2.96 -19.03
N ALA A 161 -15.47 -3.68 -18.64
CA ALA A 161 -15.40 -5.05 -18.17
C ALA A 161 -16.25 -5.96 -19.06
N ILE A 162 -15.68 -7.04 -19.59
CA ILE A 162 -16.43 -8.09 -20.27
C ILE A 162 -16.81 -9.15 -19.24
N VAL A 163 -18.10 -9.38 -19.05
CA VAL A 163 -18.64 -10.30 -18.04
C VAL A 163 -19.44 -11.39 -18.75
N ASN A 164 -19.27 -12.64 -18.32
CA ASN A 164 -20.06 -13.74 -18.85
C ASN A 164 -21.39 -13.85 -18.10
N VAL A 165 -22.52 -13.60 -18.76
CA VAL A 165 -23.85 -13.75 -18.16
C VAL A 165 -24.62 -14.80 -18.96
N GLY A 166 -24.72 -16.01 -18.42
CA GLY A 166 -25.44 -17.12 -19.06
C GLY A 166 -24.90 -17.46 -20.45
N ASP A 167 -23.59 -17.67 -20.55
CA ASP A 167 -22.84 -17.98 -21.79
C ASP A 167 -22.86 -16.89 -22.87
N LYS A 168 -23.22 -15.65 -22.50
CA LYS A 168 -23.14 -14.49 -23.38
C LYS A 168 -22.16 -13.46 -22.82
N PRO A 169 -21.13 -13.06 -23.58
CA PRO A 169 -20.25 -11.98 -23.17
C PRO A 169 -20.97 -10.65 -23.29
N ILE A 170 -21.11 -9.96 -22.15
CA ILE A 170 -21.70 -8.62 -22.06
C ILE A 170 -20.59 -7.65 -21.68
N LEU A 171 -20.46 -6.56 -22.45
CA LEU A 171 -19.56 -5.46 -22.15
C LEU A 171 -20.25 -4.46 -21.25
N TYR A 172 -19.69 -4.23 -20.07
CA TYR A 172 -20.07 -3.17 -19.15
C TYR A 172 -19.07 -2.03 -19.24
N TYR A 173 -19.55 -0.79 -19.23
CA TYR A 173 -18.74 0.42 -19.17
C TYR A 173 -19.27 1.37 -18.10
N GLY A 174 -18.39 2.01 -17.35
CA GLY A 174 -18.79 3.06 -16.40
C GLY A 174 -17.60 3.74 -15.75
N VAL A 175 -17.89 4.76 -14.93
CA VAL A 175 -16.87 5.45 -14.13
C VAL A 175 -16.64 4.68 -12.84
N LEU A 176 -15.40 4.30 -12.55
CA LEU A 176 -15.02 3.65 -11.31
C LEU A 176 -15.24 4.61 -10.13
N VAL A 177 -16.05 4.18 -9.18
CA VAL A 177 -16.29 4.90 -7.92
C VAL A 177 -15.47 4.28 -6.79
N ASP A 178 -15.53 2.96 -6.66
CA ASP A 178 -14.78 2.23 -5.63
C ASP A 178 -14.56 0.78 -6.08
N TYR A 179 -13.67 0.08 -5.40
CA TYR A 179 -13.41 -1.33 -5.61
C TYR A 179 -13.21 -2.05 -4.27
N VAL A 180 -13.59 -3.32 -4.24
CA VAL A 180 -13.43 -4.18 -3.07
C VAL A 180 -12.46 -5.28 -3.43
N VAL A 181 -11.47 -5.47 -2.58
CA VAL A 181 -10.47 -6.54 -2.67
C VAL A 181 -10.85 -7.60 -1.64
N ASP A 182 -10.71 -8.87 -2.01
CA ASP A 182 -10.88 -9.98 -1.07
C ASP A 182 -9.79 -9.92 0.00
N ARG A 183 -10.23 -10.10 1.25
CA ARG A 183 -9.38 -10.07 2.43
C ARG A 183 -8.35 -11.21 2.45
N HIS A 184 -8.61 -12.33 1.77
CA HIS A 184 -7.81 -13.55 1.89
C HIS A 184 -6.58 -13.61 0.97
N ASN A 185 -6.66 -13.03 -0.23
CA ASN A 185 -5.63 -13.16 -1.26
C ASN A 185 -5.17 -11.80 -1.82
N GLY A 186 -5.85 -10.70 -1.47
CA GLY A 186 -5.57 -9.41 -2.11
C GLY A 186 -6.02 -9.37 -3.57
N GLU A 187 -6.90 -10.28 -4.00
CA GLU A 187 -7.47 -10.26 -5.34
C GLU A 187 -8.68 -9.34 -5.39
N LEU A 188 -8.85 -8.67 -6.53
CA LEU A 188 -10.01 -7.83 -6.77
C LEU A 188 -11.28 -8.70 -6.70
N ASN A 189 -12.24 -8.32 -5.85
CA ASN A 189 -13.50 -9.03 -5.66
C ASN A 189 -14.63 -8.33 -6.42
N ARG A 190 -14.76 -7.00 -6.26
CA ARG A 190 -15.84 -6.21 -6.85
C ARG A 190 -15.35 -4.89 -7.40
N LEU A 191 -15.98 -4.48 -8.50
CA LEU A 191 -15.87 -3.15 -9.08
C LEU A 191 -17.20 -2.43 -8.94
N ILE A 192 -17.17 -1.20 -8.42
CA ILE A 192 -18.35 -0.35 -8.25
C ILE A 192 -18.27 0.77 -9.27
N LEU A 193 -19.16 0.72 -10.26
CA LEU A 193 -19.23 1.67 -11.36
C LEU A 193 -20.44 2.60 -11.20
N SER A 194 -20.30 3.85 -11.60
CA SER A 194 -21.42 4.79 -11.76
C SER A 194 -21.63 5.15 -13.23
N GLY A 195 -22.87 5.55 -13.56
CA GLY A 195 -23.26 5.89 -14.94
C GLY A 195 -23.01 4.72 -15.90
N ALA A 196 -23.37 3.51 -15.48
CA ALA A 196 -22.98 2.31 -16.19
C ALA A 196 -23.87 2.03 -17.42
N PHE A 197 -23.26 1.51 -18.47
CA PHE A 197 -23.90 1.08 -19.69
C PHE A 197 -23.55 -0.38 -19.97
N ARG A 198 -24.46 -1.09 -20.64
CA ARG A 198 -24.22 -2.45 -21.14
C ARG A 198 -24.37 -2.55 -22.65
N TRP A 199 -23.55 -3.39 -23.26
CA TRP A 199 -23.65 -3.83 -24.64
C TRP A 199 -23.54 -5.34 -24.73
N GLU A 200 -24.33 -5.95 -25.61
CA GLU A 200 -24.03 -7.29 -26.09
C GLU A 200 -22.81 -7.21 -27.03
N LEU A 201 -21.78 -8.02 -26.78
CA LEU A 201 -20.51 -7.92 -27.51
C LEU A 201 -20.70 -8.11 -29.02
N ASP A 202 -21.54 -9.07 -29.43
CA ASP A 202 -21.86 -9.36 -30.84
C ASP A 202 -22.43 -8.15 -31.60
N LYS A 203 -23.17 -7.28 -30.91
CA LYS A 203 -23.74 -6.07 -31.49
C LYS A 203 -22.76 -4.92 -31.45
N PHE A 204 -21.91 -4.87 -30.42
CA PHE A 204 -20.86 -3.86 -30.27
C PHE A 204 -19.80 -3.98 -31.37
N ASP A 205 -19.36 -5.20 -31.67
CA ASP A 205 -18.33 -5.45 -32.69
C ASP A 205 -18.80 -5.15 -34.11
N LYS A 206 -20.11 -5.27 -34.36
CA LYS A 206 -20.74 -4.92 -35.65
C LYS A 206 -20.96 -3.43 -35.84
N ALA A 207 -20.79 -2.62 -34.80
CA ALA A 207 -20.97 -1.17 -34.87
C ALA A 207 -19.65 -0.51 -35.30
N GLU A 208 -19.65 0.07 -36.50
CA GLU A 208 -18.47 0.70 -37.09
C GLU A 208 -18.23 2.11 -36.53
N THR A 209 -19.28 2.80 -36.09
CA THR A 209 -19.17 4.18 -35.60
C THR A 209 -19.44 4.30 -34.10
N THR A 210 -18.80 5.29 -33.45
CA THR A 210 -19.04 5.63 -32.03
C THR A 210 -20.51 5.98 -31.78
N VAL A 211 -21.17 6.62 -32.74
CA VAL A 211 -22.57 7.02 -32.64
C VAL A 211 -23.50 5.80 -32.65
N GLU A 212 -23.24 4.81 -33.50
CA GLU A 212 -23.97 3.55 -33.47
C GLU A 212 -23.76 2.79 -32.17
N ARG A 213 -22.53 2.76 -31.66
CA ARG A 213 -22.23 2.16 -30.36
C ARG A 213 -23.03 2.83 -29.24
N MET A 214 -23.12 4.16 -29.22
CA MET A 214 -23.94 4.87 -28.23
C MET A 214 -25.43 4.55 -28.35
N LYS A 215 -25.96 4.36 -29.56
CA LYS A 215 -27.37 4.01 -29.77
C LYS A 215 -27.73 2.60 -29.32
N ILE A 216 -26.80 1.65 -29.44
CA ILE A 216 -27.00 0.24 -29.05
C ILE A 216 -26.80 0.06 -27.54
N GLY A 217 -26.06 0.96 -26.90
CA GLY A 217 -25.78 0.92 -25.48
C GLY A 217 -27.04 1.13 -24.65
N VAL A 218 -27.33 0.18 -23.77
CA VAL A 218 -28.45 0.30 -22.84
C VAL A 218 -27.91 0.84 -21.52
N PRO A 219 -28.35 2.03 -21.07
CA PRO A 219 -27.99 2.53 -19.75
C PRO A 219 -28.58 1.59 -18.69
N ILE A 220 -27.83 1.37 -17.62
CA ILE A 220 -28.31 0.62 -16.46
C ILE A 220 -28.84 1.65 -15.47
N ASP A 221 -30.11 1.51 -15.15
CA ASP A 221 -30.76 2.38 -14.17
C ASP A 221 -30.21 2.10 -12.75
N GLY A 222 -30.03 3.16 -11.97
CA GLY A 222 -29.44 3.13 -10.64
C GLY A 222 -28.15 3.95 -10.49
N ASN A 223 -27.78 4.21 -9.24
CA ASN A 223 -26.60 5.02 -8.91
C ASN A 223 -25.28 4.25 -9.08
N TYR A 224 -25.31 2.95 -8.78
CA TYR A 224 -24.12 2.10 -8.79
C TYR A 224 -24.43 0.75 -9.42
N LEU A 225 -23.54 0.30 -10.30
CA LEU A 225 -23.44 -1.07 -10.77
C LEU A 225 -22.29 -1.75 -10.04
N VAL A 226 -22.54 -2.92 -9.47
CA VAL A 226 -21.50 -3.76 -8.85
C VAL A 226 -21.23 -4.96 -9.76
N ILE A 227 -19.98 -5.11 -10.20
CA ILE A 227 -19.53 -6.23 -11.02
C ILE A 227 -18.65 -7.14 -10.17
N SER A 228 -18.93 -8.44 -10.18
CA SER A 228 -18.05 -9.45 -9.58
C SER A 228 -16.83 -9.67 -10.49
N TYR A 229 -15.63 -9.61 -9.92
CA TYR A 229 -14.41 -9.82 -10.68
C TYR A 229 -14.28 -11.28 -11.16
N ASP A 230 -14.78 -12.24 -10.38
CA ASP A 230 -14.76 -13.68 -10.74
C ASP A 230 -15.55 -13.98 -12.02
N GLU A 231 -16.52 -13.13 -12.36
CA GLU A 231 -17.34 -13.26 -13.58
C GLU A 231 -16.77 -12.46 -14.76
N THR A 232 -15.70 -11.68 -14.51
CA THR A 232 -15.08 -10.80 -15.49
C THR A 232 -14.01 -11.56 -16.28
N ILE A 233 -14.20 -11.64 -17.59
CA ILE A 233 -13.25 -12.26 -18.53
C ILE A 233 -12.07 -11.32 -18.83
N THR A 234 -12.36 -10.04 -19.01
CA THR A 234 -11.33 -9.04 -19.38
C THR A 234 -11.69 -7.69 -18.80
N LEU A 235 -10.67 -7.01 -18.27
CA LEU A 235 -10.77 -5.68 -17.68
C LEU A 235 -9.86 -4.71 -18.45
N ASN A 236 -10.45 -3.63 -18.96
CA ASN A 236 -9.72 -2.52 -19.56
C ASN A 236 -9.98 -1.24 -18.76
N ILE A 237 -8.92 -0.48 -18.49
CA ILE A 237 -8.96 0.71 -17.65
C ILE A 237 -8.49 1.90 -18.48
N LYS A 238 -9.31 2.96 -18.50
CA LYS A 238 -9.00 4.19 -19.22
C LYS A 238 -9.00 5.36 -18.26
N PHE A 239 -7.92 6.12 -18.29
CA PHE A 239 -7.74 7.32 -17.48
C PHE A 239 -8.07 8.56 -18.30
N PHE A 240 -8.86 9.46 -17.73
CA PHE A 240 -9.16 10.75 -18.32
C PHE A 240 -8.61 11.86 -17.43
N GLN A 241 -8.11 12.90 -18.08
CA GLN A 241 -7.64 14.12 -17.46
C GLN A 241 -8.55 15.26 -17.93
N ALA A 242 -9.04 16.05 -16.99
CA ALA A 242 -9.74 17.28 -17.28
C ALA A 242 -8.69 18.36 -17.52
N SER A 243 -8.29 18.57 -18.77
CA SER A 243 -7.58 19.80 -19.13
C SER A 243 -8.60 20.95 -19.07
N ILE A 244 -8.53 21.77 -18.03
CA ILE A 244 -9.23 23.06 -18.03
C ILE A 244 -8.50 23.93 -19.04
N ASP A 245 -9.08 24.07 -20.23
CA ASP A 245 -8.55 24.92 -21.29
C ASP A 245 -8.79 26.38 -20.87
N THR A 246 -7.85 26.97 -20.14
CA THR A 246 -7.90 28.40 -19.74
C THR A 246 -7.52 29.29 -20.93
N LYS A 247 -8.14 29.08 -22.08
CA LYS A 247 -8.07 30.05 -23.17
C LYS A 247 -9.14 31.10 -22.88
N PRO A 248 -8.78 32.35 -22.54
CA PRO A 248 -9.78 33.41 -22.45
C PRO A 248 -10.54 33.46 -23.78
N PRO A 249 -11.86 33.70 -23.78
CA PRO A 249 -12.61 33.84 -25.02
C PRO A 249 -11.88 34.89 -25.86
N SER A 250 -11.41 34.48 -27.03
CA SER A 250 -10.88 35.40 -28.01
C SER A 250 -11.97 36.43 -28.27
N ASP A 251 -11.70 37.65 -27.84
CA ASP A 251 -12.57 38.79 -28.02
C ASP A 251 -13.01 38.85 -29.49
N PRO A 252 -14.31 38.74 -29.82
CA PRO A 252 -14.78 38.76 -31.21
C PRO A 252 -14.64 40.15 -31.88
N GLY A 253 -13.89 41.08 -31.29
CA GLY A 253 -13.84 42.49 -31.65
C GLY A 253 -12.58 42.98 -32.36
N ASN A 254 -11.89 42.18 -33.16
CA ASN A 254 -10.86 42.74 -34.06
C ASN A 254 -10.70 41.97 -35.38
N ALA A 255 -11.80 41.83 -36.11
CA ALA A 255 -11.79 41.65 -37.55
C ALA A 255 -12.42 42.91 -38.13
N ASP A 256 -11.64 43.98 -38.30
CA ASP A 256 -11.81 45.03 -39.32
C ASP A 256 -10.79 46.15 -39.07
N ALA A 257 -9.59 45.97 -39.58
CA ALA A 257 -8.70 47.06 -39.94
C ALA A 257 -7.75 46.58 -41.05
N GLN A 258 -8.30 46.46 -42.27
CA GLN A 258 -7.48 46.68 -43.47
C GLN A 258 -7.01 48.14 -43.45
N PRO A 259 -5.72 48.44 -43.59
CA PRO A 259 -5.32 49.75 -44.07
C PRO A 259 -5.40 49.74 -45.59
N ASP A 260 -6.33 50.53 -46.12
CA ASP A 260 -6.17 51.10 -47.45
C ASP A 260 -4.97 52.06 -47.45
N GLN A 261 -4.25 52.04 -48.58
CA GLN A 261 -3.14 52.90 -49.06
C GLN A 261 -1.73 52.34 -48.91
#